data_AF-A0A968T200-F1
#
_entry.id   AF-A0A968T200-F1
#
_cell.length_a   1.000
_cell.length_b   1.000
_cell.length_c   1.000
_cell.angle_alpha   90.00
_cell.angle_beta   90.00
_cell.angle_gamma   90.00
#
_symmetry.space_group_name_H-M   'P 1'
#
loop_
_entity.id
_entity.type
_entity.pdbx_description
1 polymer ?
#
loop_
_entity_poly.entity_id
_entity_poly.type
_entity_poly.pdbx_seq_one_letter_code
_entity_poly.pdbx_strand_id
1 'polypeptide(L)'
;MAFIINESAIEELGMKEPLGTKLPFGTVIGVVKDFHLHDLHSKITPAYLVLNNQTFFEMAIKTKSDYRNVLPKIKTIWEKINSGVNFESHTLKIR
;
A
#
# COMPACT_ATOMS: atom_id res chain seq x y z
N MET A 1 7.98 15.63 -7.18
CA MET A 1 7.17 14.45 -6.82
C MET A 1 6.30 14.82 -5.62
N ALA A 2 5.08 14.32 -5.53
CA ALA A 2 4.20 14.54 -4.38
C ALA A 2 4.09 13.24 -3.59
N PHE A 3 4.06 13.33 -2.26
CA PHE A 3 3.91 12.17 -1.40
C PHE A 3 3.06 12.48 -0.17
N ILE A 4 2.54 11.40 0.42
CA ILE A 4 1.78 11.40 1.67
C ILE A 4 2.69 10.78 2.73
N ILE A 5 2.68 11.28 3.96
CA ILE A 5 3.44 10.69 5.08
C ILE A 5 2.51 10.16 6.18
N ASN A 6 2.99 9.30 7.08
CA ASN A 6 2.23 8.92 8.28
C ASN A 6 2.53 9.82 9.50
N GLU A 7 1.77 9.64 10.58
CA GLU A 7 1.90 10.39 11.84
C GLU A 7 3.29 10.19 12.48
N SER A 8 3.82 8.96 12.49
CA SER A 8 5.17 8.66 13.00
C SER A 8 6.26 9.48 12.28
N ALA A 9 6.11 9.74 10.97
CA ALA A 9 7.06 10.58 10.23
C ALA A 9 7.02 12.05 10.67
N ILE A 10 5.86 12.57 11.08
CA ILE A 10 5.73 13.94 11.61
C ILE A 10 6.46 14.06 12.93
N GLU A 11 6.27 13.09 13.83
CA GLU A 11 6.91 13.05 15.14
C GLU A 11 8.43 12.98 15.01
N GLU A 12 8.94 12.05 14.20
CA GLU A 12 10.38 11.82 14.07
C GLU A 12 11.10 12.97 13.35
N LEU A 13 10.43 13.64 12.41
CA LEU A 13 10.98 14.81 11.71
C LEU A 13 10.71 16.14 12.43
N GLY A 14 10.00 16.13 13.56
CA GLY A 14 9.66 17.33 14.33
C GLY A 14 8.83 18.36 13.55
N MET A 15 7.98 17.89 12.62
CA MET A 15 7.22 18.76 11.74
C MET A 15 6.03 19.39 12.45
N LYS A 16 5.89 20.72 12.36
CA LYS A 16 4.72 21.45 12.87
C LYS A 16 3.63 21.63 11.81
N GLU A 17 4.05 21.95 10.59
CA GLU A 17 3.15 22.20 9.44
C GLU A 17 3.58 21.31 8.27
N PRO A 18 3.18 20.02 8.26
CA PRO A 18 3.70 19.06 7.30
C PRO A 18 3.25 19.36 5.87
N LEU A 19 2.00 19.79 5.67
CA LEU A 19 1.44 20.03 4.33
C LEU A 19 2.17 21.16 3.60
N GLY A 20 2.57 20.91 2.36
CA GLY A 20 3.32 21.86 1.53
C GLY A 20 4.83 21.91 1.81
N THR A 21 5.31 21.21 2.86
CA THR A 21 6.75 21.11 3.14
C THR A 21 7.47 20.43 1.98
N LYS A 22 8.55 21.06 1.50
CA LYS A 22 9.45 20.50 0.48
C LYS A 22 10.60 19.75 1.14
N LEU A 23 10.74 18.49 0.81
CA LEU A 23 11.87 17.63 1.16
C LEU A 23 12.67 17.28 -0.12
N PRO A 24 13.92 16.80 0.00
CA PRO A 24 14.75 16.48 -1.18
C PRO A 24 14.08 15.54 -2.19
N PHE A 25 13.15 14.70 -1.73
CA PHE A 25 12.44 13.71 -2.52
C PHE A 25 11.03 14.13 -2.96
N GLY A 26 10.59 15.37 -2.66
CA GLY A 26 9.29 15.90 -3.10
C GLY A 26 8.56 16.77 -2.10
N THR A 27 7.26 16.97 -2.31
CA THR A 27 6.39 17.79 -1.46
C THR A 27 5.37 16.93 -0.73
N VAL A 28 5.20 17.18 0.57
CA VAL A 28 4.14 16.56 1.38
C VAL A 28 2.79 17.15 0.99
N ILE A 29 1.87 16.31 0.51
CA ILE A 29 0.51 16.72 0.12
C ILE A 29 -0.59 16.11 0.98
N GLY A 30 -0.23 15.26 1.94
CA GLY A 30 -1.18 14.60 2.80
C GLY A 30 -0.50 13.93 3.99
N VAL A 31 -1.31 13.67 5.01
CA VAL A 31 -0.93 12.92 6.20
C VAL A 31 -1.96 11.80 6.36
N VAL A 32 -1.48 10.59 6.59
CA VAL A 32 -2.32 9.43 6.94
C VAL A 32 -2.04 9.00 8.37
N LYS A 33 -2.99 8.28 8.96
CA LYS A 33 -2.78 7.60 10.23
C LYS A 33 -1.68 6.56 10.12
N ASP A 34 -1.06 6.28 11.25
CA ASP A 34 -0.08 5.20 11.37
C ASP A 34 -0.62 3.82 10.97
N PHE A 35 0.23 3.04 10.29
CA PHE A 35 -0.07 1.69 9.82
C PHE A 35 1.19 0.82 9.84
N HIS A 36 0.99 -0.49 9.95
CA HIS A 36 2.09 -1.46 9.91
C HIS A 36 2.48 -1.77 8.47
N LEU A 37 3.73 -1.45 8.10
CA LEU A 37 4.30 -1.77 6.77
C LEU A 37 4.76 -3.22 6.65
N HIS A 38 5.19 -3.82 7.75
CA HIS A 38 5.79 -5.15 7.78
C HIS A 38 4.89 -6.11 8.55
N ASP A 39 5.08 -6.17 9.87
CA ASP A 39 4.32 -7.05 10.76
C ASP A 39 3.60 -6.23 11.85
N LEU A 40 2.57 -6.85 12.44
CA LEU A 40 1.72 -6.22 13.45
C LEU A 40 2.38 -6.12 14.85
N HIS A 41 3.50 -6.80 15.07
CA HIS A 41 4.21 -6.80 16.35
C HIS A 41 5.36 -5.77 16.38
N SER A 42 5.83 -5.36 15.21
CA SER A 42 6.85 -4.35 15.03
C SER A 42 6.32 -2.96 15.33
N LYS A 43 7.22 -2.11 15.82
CA LYS A 43 6.96 -0.68 15.98
C LYS A 43 6.63 -0.07 14.62
N ILE A 44 5.67 0.85 14.60
CA ILE A 44 5.37 1.65 13.41
C ILE A 44 6.53 2.61 13.16
N THR A 45 7.02 2.64 11.92
CA THR A 45 8.12 3.48 11.49
C THR A 45 7.61 4.64 10.62
N PRO A 46 8.36 5.74 10.48
CA PRO A 46 8.12 6.73 9.46
C PRO A 46 7.97 6.11 8.07
N ALA A 47 6.95 6.54 7.34
CA ALA A 47 6.61 6.04 6.02
C ALA A 47 6.20 7.18 5.09
N TYR A 48 6.48 7.03 3.80
CA TYR A 48 5.92 7.88 2.76
C TYR A 48 5.28 7.03 1.66
N LEU A 49 4.16 7.51 1.14
CA LEU A 49 3.42 6.92 0.04
C LEU A 49 3.57 7.81 -1.20
N VAL A 50 4.04 7.22 -2.28
CA VAL A 50 4.18 7.86 -3.59
C VAL A 50 3.33 7.13 -4.62
N LEU A 51 2.76 7.88 -5.56
CA LEU A 51 2.11 7.28 -6.70
C LEU A 51 3.17 6.85 -7.73
N ASN A 52 3.38 5.54 -7.86
CA ASN A 52 4.16 4.97 -8.96
C ASN A 52 3.20 4.49 -10.05
N ASN A 53 3.24 5.11 -11.23
CA ASN A 53 2.39 4.77 -12.37
C ASN A 53 3.10 3.86 -13.40
N GLN A 54 4.35 3.48 -13.15
CA GLN A 54 5.17 2.73 -14.11
C GLN A 54 5.19 1.23 -13.83
N THR A 55 5.04 0.82 -12.57
CA THR A 55 5.21 -0.58 -12.18
C THR A 55 4.25 -0.98 -11.07
N PHE A 56 3.57 -2.10 -11.26
CA PHE A 56 2.68 -2.73 -10.30
C PHE A 56 3.15 -4.17 -10.07
N PHE A 57 3.49 -4.49 -8.83
CA PHE A 57 3.93 -5.84 -8.45
C PHE A 57 2.81 -6.66 -7.80
N GLU A 58 1.86 -5.97 -7.17
CA GLU A 58 0.78 -6.59 -6.41
C GLU A 58 -0.55 -5.90 -6.70
N MET A 59 -1.64 -6.65 -6.53
CA MET A 59 -3.01 -6.14 -6.68
C MET A 59 -3.84 -6.54 -5.46
N ALA A 60 -4.40 -5.55 -4.77
CA ALA A 60 -5.37 -5.77 -3.71
C ALA A 60 -6.79 -5.86 -4.29
N ILE A 61 -7.47 -6.99 -4.06
CA ILE A 61 -8.85 -7.20 -4.52
C ILE A 61 -9.76 -7.30 -3.28
N LYS A 62 -10.67 -6.33 -3.13
CA LYS A 62 -11.69 -6.34 -2.07
C LYS A 62 -13.01 -6.88 -2.62
N THR A 63 -13.55 -7.91 -1.97
CA THR A 63 -14.83 -8.53 -2.37
C THR A 63 -15.74 -8.72 -1.15
N LYS A 64 -17.05 -8.64 -1.38
CA LYS A 64 -18.08 -9.00 -0.39
C LYS A 64 -18.38 -10.50 -0.38
N SER A 65 -17.99 -11.21 -1.43
CA SER A 65 -18.18 -12.66 -1.55
C SER A 65 -17.10 -13.42 -0.80
N ASP A 66 -17.39 -14.66 -0.42
CA ASP A 66 -16.36 -15.55 0.12
C ASP A 66 -15.21 -15.72 -0.87
N TYR A 67 -13.98 -15.43 -0.43
CA TYR A 67 -12.78 -15.53 -1.27
C TYR A 67 -12.61 -16.93 -1.88
N ARG A 68 -13.09 -17.99 -1.22
CA ARG A 68 -13.05 -19.38 -1.74
C ARG A 68 -13.79 -19.53 -3.08
N ASN A 69 -14.81 -18.69 -3.31
CA ASN A 69 -15.58 -18.68 -4.56
C ASN A 69 -15.04 -17.69 -5.60
N VAL A 70 -14.25 -16.70 -5.17
CA VAL A 70 -13.75 -15.62 -6.03
C VAL A 70 -12.34 -15.93 -6.53
N LEU A 71 -11.49 -16.49 -5.67
CA LEU A 71 -10.09 -16.77 -5.96
C LEU A 71 -9.89 -17.69 -7.18
N PRO A 72 -10.67 -18.79 -7.37
CA PRO A 72 -10.56 -19.60 -8.57
C PRO A 72 -10.87 -18.81 -9.86
N LYS A 73 -11.84 -17.88 -9.79
CA LYS A 73 -12.21 -17.04 -10.94
C LYS A 73 -11.11 -16.03 -11.27
N ILE A 74 -10.53 -15.40 -10.25
CA ILE A 74 -9.38 -14.50 -10.43
C ILE A 74 -8.22 -15.27 -11.07
N LYS A 75 -7.91 -16.47 -10.58
CA LYS A 75 -6.86 -17.33 -11.14
C LYS A 75 -7.10 -17.63 -12.62
N THR A 76 -8.30 -18.04 -13.00
CA THR A 76 -8.64 -18.29 -14.42
C THR A 76 -8.45 -17.04 -15.29
N ILE A 77 -8.85 -15.87 -14.79
CA ILE A 77 -8.66 -14.61 -15.52
C ILE A 77 -7.17 -14.27 -15.64
N TRP A 78 -6.42 -14.44 -14.56
CA TRP A 78 -4.98 -14.19 -14.54
C TRP A 78 -4.24 -15.07 -15.54
N GLU A 79 -4.49 -16.39 -15.52
CA GLU A 79 -3.83 -17.34 -16.42
C GLU A 79 -4.14 -17.07 -17.90
N LYS A 80 -5.32 -16.50 -18.19
CA LYS A 80 -5.71 -16.09 -19.55
C LYS A 80 -4.97 -14.85 -20.02
N ILE A 81 -4.75 -13.88 -19.14
CA ILE A 81 -4.20 -12.56 -19.51
C ILE A 81 -2.66 -12.54 -19.38
N ASN A 82 -2.12 -13.24 -18.37
CA ASN A 82 -0.71 -13.28 -18.01
C ASN A 82 -0.14 -14.69 -18.17
N SER A 83 -0.33 -15.28 -19.35
CA SER A 83 0.17 -16.63 -19.65
C SER A 83 1.69 -16.71 -19.43
N GLY A 84 2.15 -17.66 -18.61
CA GLY A 84 3.57 -17.82 -18.26
C GLY A 84 4.01 -17.10 -16.99
N VAL A 85 3.14 -16.32 -16.36
CA VAL A 85 3.37 -15.74 -15.03
C VAL A 85 2.58 -16.51 -13.98
N ASN A 86 3.27 -17.05 -12.97
CA ASN A 86 2.62 -17.79 -11.89
C ASN A 86 1.59 -16.91 -11.16
N PHE A 87 0.44 -17.50 -10.86
CA PHE A 87 -0.55 -16.86 -10.01
C PHE A 87 -0.22 -17.12 -8.55
N GLU A 88 0.15 -16.06 -7.83
CA GLU A 88 0.37 -16.07 -6.38
C GLU A 88 -0.65 -15.18 -5.69
N SER A 89 -1.15 -15.61 -4.53
CA SER A 89 -2.18 -14.87 -3.81
C SER A 89 -2.07 -15.05 -2.30
N HIS A 90 -2.28 -13.97 -1.57
CA HIS A 90 -2.46 -13.99 -0.12
C HIS A 90 -3.88 -13.52 0.24
N THR A 91 -4.46 -14.12 1.27
CA THR A 91 -5.80 -13.73 1.76
C THR A 91 -5.68 -13.00 3.07
N LEU A 92 -6.16 -11.76 3.11
CA LEU A 92 -6.32 -10.99 4.33
C LEU A 92 -7.77 -11.07 4.80
N LYS A 93 -7.97 -11.59 6.02
CA LYS A 93 -9.29 -11.56 6.67
C LYS A 93 -9.37 -10.34 7.56
N ILE A 94 -10.10 -9.34 7.10
CA ILE A 94 -10.45 -8.17 7.92
C ILE A 94 -11.59 -8.63 8.85
N ARG A 95 -11.37 -8.58 10.16
CA ARG A 95 -12.41 -8.85 11.17
C ARG A 95 -13.39 -7.70 11.25
#